data_AF-A0A932GD91-F1
#
_entry.id   AF-A0A932GD91-F1
#
_cell.length_a   1.000
_cell.length_b   1.000
_cell.length_c   1.000
_cell.angle_alpha   90.00
_cell.angle_beta   90.00
_cell.angle_gamma   90.00
#
_symmetry.space_group_name_H-M   'P 1'
#
loop_
_entity.id
_entity.type
_entity.pdbx_description
1 polymer ?
#
loop_
_entity_poly.entity_id
_entity_poly.type
_entity_poly.pdbx_seq_one_letter_code
_entity_poly.pdbx_strand_id
1 'polypeptide(L)'
;MAGVEAVLTGNEIGERVNVPVPAAAPGMKIPPHPPLARGAVHAVGVPVAAVVAGSRALAQDAVSAIQVEYDPLPAVTDAEKALEPGAPLAREELDTNVCFTSTKKNGDVEKAFAAADHICRMNIASPRLVAMALEPRGAVARPEPAGDLTLWLSTQAPHRARADLATALGFPEHRIRVIAPDVGGGFGSKGPLYREYILVAYLALKLGRPVKWIATRSEDFVGVIQGRDQAMTSELALKKDGTMLALKARVVAN
;
A
#
# COMPACT_ATOMS: atom_id res chain seq x y z
N MET A 1 -10.78 -23.31 -18.59
CA MET A 1 -11.43 -22.62 -19.72
C MET A 1 -10.41 -22.48 -20.84
N ALA A 2 -10.78 -22.72 -22.10
CA ALA A 2 -9.84 -22.64 -23.22
C ALA A 2 -9.30 -21.20 -23.36
N GLY A 3 -7.99 -21.04 -23.58
CA GLY A 3 -7.32 -19.73 -23.68
C GLY A 3 -6.90 -19.09 -22.35
N VAL A 4 -7.17 -19.75 -21.23
CA VAL A 4 -6.53 -19.43 -19.93
C VAL A 4 -5.17 -20.09 -19.90
N GLU A 5 -4.14 -19.28 -19.66
CA GLU A 5 -2.72 -19.67 -19.73
C GLU A 5 -2.16 -19.99 -18.34
N ALA A 6 -2.63 -19.27 -17.31
CA ALA A 6 -2.23 -19.51 -15.93
C ALA A 6 -3.29 -19.02 -14.94
N VAL A 7 -3.41 -19.72 -13.83
CA VAL A 7 -4.13 -19.29 -12.62
C VAL A 7 -3.16 -19.50 -11.45
N LEU A 8 -2.98 -18.47 -10.61
CA LEU A 8 -2.11 -18.55 -9.45
C LEU A 8 -2.83 -18.11 -8.20
N THR A 9 -2.54 -18.81 -7.11
CA THR A 9 -2.89 -18.44 -5.73
C THR A 9 -1.65 -17.97 -4.97
N GLY A 10 -1.83 -17.41 -3.77
CA GLY A 10 -0.71 -17.00 -2.91
C GLY A 10 0.28 -18.12 -2.60
N ASN A 11 -0.16 -19.39 -2.57
CA ASN A 11 0.66 -20.55 -2.27
C ASN A 11 1.67 -20.90 -3.37
N GLU A 12 1.43 -20.43 -4.60
CA GLU A 12 2.31 -20.68 -5.75
C GLU A 12 3.36 -19.58 -5.96
N ILE A 13 3.31 -18.55 -5.12
CA ILE A 13 4.29 -17.47 -5.12
C ILE A 13 5.30 -17.78 -4.01
N GLY A 14 6.61 -17.68 -4.31
CA GLY A 14 7.64 -17.92 -3.31
C GLY A 14 7.50 -16.96 -2.11
N GLU A 15 7.73 -17.44 -0.88
CA GLU A 15 7.61 -16.65 0.36
C GLU A 15 8.46 -15.39 0.37
N ARG A 16 9.60 -15.41 -0.33
CA ARG A 16 10.46 -14.23 -0.47
C ARG A 16 9.83 -13.09 -1.27
N VAL A 17 8.81 -13.37 -2.08
CA VAL A 17 8.19 -12.35 -2.94
C VAL A 17 7.18 -11.55 -2.14
N ASN A 18 7.57 -10.33 -1.78
CA ASN A 18 6.76 -9.37 -1.02
C ASN A 18 6.91 -7.96 -1.60
N VAL A 19 5.90 -7.13 -1.40
CA VAL A 19 6.01 -5.69 -1.64
C VAL A 19 6.96 -5.10 -0.59
N PRO A 20 8.07 -4.46 -1.00
CA PRO A 20 8.96 -3.79 -0.05
C PRO A 20 8.24 -2.61 0.59
N VAL A 21 8.28 -2.54 1.92
CA VAL A 21 7.73 -1.42 2.70
C VAL A 21 8.90 -0.67 3.32
N PRO A 22 9.16 0.60 2.94
CA PRO A 22 10.21 1.38 3.58
C PRO A 22 9.78 1.72 5.01
N ALA A 23 10.67 1.49 5.98
CA ALA A 23 10.40 1.85 7.37
C ALA A 23 10.34 3.38 7.53
N ALA A 24 9.23 3.89 8.06
CA ALA A 24 9.03 5.32 8.32
C ALA A 24 9.69 5.80 9.64
N ALA A 25 9.98 4.88 10.56
CA ALA A 25 10.59 5.14 11.84
C ALA A 25 11.45 3.94 12.30
N PRO A 26 12.49 4.17 13.12
CA PRO A 26 13.21 3.07 13.78
C PRO A 26 12.26 2.16 14.56
N GLY A 27 12.43 0.85 14.39
CA GLY A 27 11.59 -0.14 15.08
C GLY A 27 10.17 -0.27 14.53
N MET A 28 9.87 0.31 13.36
CA MET A 28 8.56 0.10 12.71
C MET A 28 8.34 -1.39 12.44
N LYS A 29 7.22 -1.91 12.94
CA LYS A 29 6.75 -3.28 12.68
C LYS A 29 6.19 -3.35 11.26
N ILE A 30 6.78 -4.21 10.44
CA ILE A 30 6.38 -4.40 9.05
C ILE A 30 5.97 -5.87 8.88
N PRO A 31 4.66 -6.15 8.78
CA PRO A 31 4.20 -7.51 8.57
C PRO A 31 4.42 -7.93 7.10
N PRO A 32 4.37 -9.23 6.78
CA PRO A 32 4.47 -9.71 5.39
C PRO A 32 3.45 -9.04 4.46
N HIS A 33 3.88 -8.68 3.25
CA HIS A 33 3.04 -8.01 2.27
C HIS A 33 3.09 -8.75 0.93
N PRO A 34 2.54 -9.97 0.85
CA PRO A 34 2.65 -10.78 -0.34
C PRO A 34 1.80 -10.19 -1.48
N PRO A 35 2.17 -10.43 -2.75
CA PRO A 35 1.40 -9.94 -3.89
C PRO A 35 0.00 -10.57 -4.01
N LEU A 36 -0.18 -11.79 -3.50
CA LEU A 36 -1.47 -12.45 -3.30
C LEU A 36 -1.55 -12.91 -1.84
N ALA A 37 -2.72 -12.75 -1.22
CA ALA A 37 -2.97 -13.20 0.15
C ALA A 37 -2.69 -14.71 0.34
N ARG A 38 -2.23 -15.08 1.54
CA ARG A 38 -1.93 -16.46 1.95
C ARG A 38 -2.52 -16.69 3.32
N GLY A 39 -3.42 -17.66 3.45
CA GLY A 39 -4.11 -17.97 4.71
C GLY A 39 -5.17 -16.93 5.10
N ALA A 40 -4.81 -15.65 5.15
CA ALA A 40 -5.70 -14.57 5.60
C ALA A 40 -5.74 -13.37 4.62
N VAL A 41 -6.88 -12.67 4.63
CA VAL A 41 -7.11 -11.42 3.90
C VAL A 41 -7.32 -10.30 4.92
N HIS A 42 -6.38 -9.36 4.98
CA HIS A 42 -6.38 -8.30 6.01
C HIS A 42 -7.15 -7.04 5.61
N ALA A 43 -7.60 -6.93 4.36
CA ALA A 43 -8.39 -5.79 3.88
C ALA A 43 -9.15 -6.14 2.60
N VAL A 44 -10.28 -5.46 2.38
CA VAL A 44 -10.99 -5.48 1.10
C VAL A 44 -10.07 -4.97 -0.01
N GLY A 45 -10.07 -5.64 -1.17
CA GLY A 45 -9.22 -5.30 -2.31
C GLY A 45 -7.84 -5.96 -2.30
N VAL A 46 -7.48 -6.73 -1.26
CA VAL A 46 -6.29 -7.59 -1.32
C VAL A 46 -6.56 -8.75 -2.28
N PRO A 47 -5.76 -8.93 -3.34
CA PRO A 47 -5.97 -10.00 -4.29
C PRO A 47 -5.62 -11.37 -3.68
N VAL A 48 -6.44 -12.39 -3.97
CA VAL A 48 -6.25 -13.77 -3.50
C VAL A 48 -5.80 -14.73 -4.61
N ALA A 49 -6.11 -14.38 -5.86
CA ALA A 49 -5.71 -15.12 -7.05
C ALA A 49 -5.39 -14.17 -8.21
N ALA A 50 -4.62 -14.66 -9.18
CA ALA A 50 -4.34 -13.99 -10.44
C ALA A 50 -4.61 -14.92 -11.62
N VAL A 51 -5.13 -14.38 -12.73
CA VAL A 51 -5.41 -15.12 -13.96
C VAL A 51 -4.73 -14.45 -15.14
N VAL A 52 -4.07 -15.26 -15.98
CA VAL A 52 -3.51 -14.85 -17.27
C VAL A 52 -4.25 -15.59 -18.38
N ALA A 53 -4.70 -14.88 -19.40
CA ALA A 53 -5.40 -15.44 -20.54
C ALA A 53 -5.05 -14.68 -21.83
N GLY A 54 -5.42 -15.25 -22.98
CA GLY A 54 -5.18 -14.65 -24.30
C GLY A 54 -5.90 -13.30 -24.54
N SER A 55 -6.88 -12.95 -23.70
CA SER A 55 -7.55 -11.65 -23.73
C SER A 55 -7.98 -11.20 -22.33
N ARG A 56 -8.17 -9.88 -22.16
CA ARG A 56 -8.67 -9.30 -20.91
C ARG A 56 -10.06 -9.84 -20.54
N ALA A 57 -10.96 -9.94 -21.52
CA ALA A 57 -12.32 -10.43 -21.30
C ALA A 57 -12.30 -11.88 -20.79
N LEU A 58 -11.51 -12.75 -21.42
CA LEU A 58 -11.40 -14.13 -20.97
C LEU A 58 -10.76 -14.25 -19.59
N ALA A 59 -9.77 -13.41 -19.26
CA ALA A 59 -9.21 -13.36 -17.90
C ALA A 59 -10.26 -12.94 -16.86
N GLN A 60 -11.16 -12.01 -17.21
CA GLN A 60 -12.26 -11.57 -16.35
C GLN A 60 -13.34 -12.66 -16.17
N ASP A 61 -13.67 -13.38 -17.25
CA ASP A 61 -14.60 -14.52 -17.14
C ASP A 61 -14.00 -15.63 -16.26
N ALA A 62 -12.72 -15.93 -16.47
CA ALA A 62 -12.03 -16.97 -15.72
C ALA A 62 -11.80 -16.62 -14.24
N VAL A 63 -11.48 -15.36 -13.92
CA VAL A 63 -11.36 -14.94 -12.50
C VAL A 63 -12.71 -14.98 -11.80
N SER A 64 -13.81 -14.68 -12.51
CA SER A 64 -15.17 -14.75 -11.97
C SER A 64 -15.65 -16.18 -11.70
N ALA A 65 -15.02 -17.17 -12.33
CA ALA A 65 -15.30 -18.58 -12.10
C ALA A 65 -14.56 -19.15 -10.87
N ILE A 66 -13.64 -18.40 -10.26
CA ILE A 66 -12.92 -18.83 -9.07
C ILE A 66 -13.86 -18.79 -7.87
N GLN A 67 -13.93 -19.90 -7.14
CA GLN A 67 -14.63 -19.99 -5.86
C GLN A 67 -13.60 -19.90 -4.74
N VAL A 68 -13.86 -19.03 -3.77
CA VAL A 68 -13.03 -18.87 -2.58
C VAL A 68 -13.94 -19.00 -1.37
N GLU A 69 -13.57 -19.91 -0.48
CA GLU A 69 -14.23 -20.09 0.81
C GLU A 69 -13.50 -19.25 1.86
N TYR A 70 -14.26 -18.51 2.65
CA TYR A 70 -13.74 -17.64 3.71
C TYR A 70 -14.37 -18.02 5.04
N ASP A 71 -13.55 -18.04 6.09
CA ASP A 71 -14.01 -17.98 7.48
C ASP A 71 -13.89 -16.52 7.95
N PRO A 72 -15.00 -15.78 8.13
CA PRO A 72 -14.94 -14.36 8.48
C PRO A 72 -14.34 -14.13 9.87
N LEU A 73 -13.29 -13.33 9.94
CA LEU A 73 -12.64 -12.93 11.19
C LEU A 73 -13.15 -11.56 11.68
N PRO A 74 -13.13 -11.29 13.00
CA PRO A 74 -13.38 -9.96 13.53
C PRO A 74 -12.38 -8.95 12.95
N ALA A 75 -12.88 -7.82 12.47
CA ALA A 75 -12.07 -6.76 11.89
C ALA A 75 -12.23 -5.44 12.66
N VAL A 76 -11.19 -4.61 12.65
CA VAL A 76 -11.23 -3.24 13.16
C VAL A 76 -10.91 -2.26 12.03
N THR A 77 -11.81 -1.30 11.80
CA THR A 77 -11.70 -0.34 10.69
C THR A 77 -11.46 1.10 11.16
N ASP A 78 -11.41 1.32 12.47
CA ASP A 78 -11.19 2.62 13.11
C ASP A 78 -9.88 2.58 13.89
N ALA A 79 -8.99 3.53 13.62
CA ALA A 79 -7.65 3.51 14.19
C ALA A 79 -7.61 3.82 15.69
N GLU A 80 -8.55 4.58 16.24
CA GLU A 80 -8.62 4.83 17.69
C GLU A 80 -9.14 3.58 18.41
N LYS A 81 -10.19 2.94 17.88
CA LYS A 81 -10.70 1.66 18.41
C LYS A 81 -9.67 0.54 18.32
N ALA A 82 -8.82 0.55 17.29
CA ALA A 82 -7.75 -0.43 17.15
C ALA A 82 -6.71 -0.37 18.30
N LEU A 83 -6.65 0.74 19.04
CA LEU A 83 -5.77 0.92 20.20
C LEU A 83 -6.42 0.46 21.52
N GLU A 84 -7.71 0.14 21.53
CA GLU A 84 -8.41 -0.27 22.73
C GLU A 84 -8.01 -1.69 23.18
N PRO A 85 -7.97 -1.98 24.49
CA PRO A 85 -7.72 -3.33 24.98
C PRO A 85 -8.75 -4.34 24.44
N GLY A 86 -8.27 -5.44 23.85
CA GLY A 86 -9.13 -6.48 23.28
C GLY A 86 -9.65 -6.20 21.87
N ALA A 87 -9.23 -5.10 21.24
CA ALA A 87 -9.51 -4.88 19.82
C ALA A 87 -8.92 -6.02 18.96
N PRO A 88 -9.63 -6.48 17.91
CA PRO A 88 -9.06 -7.44 16.97
C PRO A 88 -7.74 -6.94 16.37
N LEU A 89 -6.79 -7.85 16.18
CA LEU A 89 -5.54 -7.52 15.50
C LEU A 89 -5.80 -7.42 14.00
N ALA A 90 -5.40 -6.29 13.39
CA ALA A 90 -5.41 -6.13 11.94
C ALA A 90 -4.43 -7.09 11.25
N ARG A 91 -3.37 -7.46 11.98
CA ARG A 91 -2.28 -8.36 11.56
C ARG A 91 -1.97 -9.31 12.70
N GLU A 92 -2.35 -10.57 12.55
CA GLU A 92 -2.15 -11.63 13.56
C GLU A 92 -0.67 -11.89 13.86
N GLU A 93 0.22 -11.54 12.92
CA GLU A 93 1.67 -11.69 13.09
C GLU A 93 2.27 -10.62 14.02
N LEU A 94 1.47 -9.64 14.45
CA LEU A 94 1.89 -8.55 15.31
C LEU A 94 1.17 -8.63 16.66
N ASP A 95 1.89 -8.35 17.75
CA ASP A 95 1.30 -8.35 19.09
C ASP A 95 0.34 -7.17 19.36
N THR A 96 0.35 -6.14 18.49
CA THR A 96 -0.43 -4.91 18.66
C THR A 96 -0.79 -4.29 17.30
N ASN A 97 -1.85 -3.48 17.28
CA ASN A 97 -2.22 -2.66 16.11
C ASN A 97 -1.35 -1.40 15.92
N VAL A 98 -0.31 -1.19 16.73
CA VAL A 98 0.61 -0.05 16.62
C VAL A 98 1.84 -0.47 15.81
N CYS A 99 1.94 0.00 14.57
CA CYS A 99 3.09 -0.28 13.70
C CYS A 99 4.35 0.50 14.13
N PHE A 100 4.21 1.75 14.56
CA PHE A 100 5.28 2.53 15.18
C PHE A 100 4.71 3.68 16.02
N THR A 101 5.55 4.29 16.85
CA THR A 101 5.26 5.55 17.56
C THR A 101 6.42 6.50 17.35
N SER A 102 6.13 7.76 17.07
CA SER A 102 7.14 8.80 16.95
C SER A 102 6.75 10.01 17.78
N THR A 103 7.67 10.48 18.61
CA THR A 103 7.50 11.67 19.44
C THR A 103 8.56 12.69 19.06
N LYS A 104 8.13 13.89 18.69
CA LYS A 104 9.01 15.04 18.49
C LYS A 104 8.69 16.08 19.56
N LYS A 105 9.68 16.43 20.38
CA LYS A 105 9.57 17.46 21.41
C LYS A 105 10.70 18.46 21.24
N ASN A 106 10.36 19.74 21.32
CA ASN A 106 11.33 20.82 21.35
C ASN A 106 10.94 21.81 22.45
N GLY A 107 11.92 22.24 23.25
CA GLY A 107 11.69 23.13 24.39
C GLY A 107 10.87 22.52 25.54
N ASP A 108 10.49 23.39 26.47
CA ASP A 108 9.66 23.05 27.63
C ASP A 108 8.20 23.39 27.36
N VAL A 109 7.50 22.45 26.72
CA VAL A 109 6.10 22.56 26.35
C VAL A 109 5.22 22.79 27.58
N GLU A 110 5.45 22.06 28.68
CA GLU A 110 4.63 22.16 29.88
C GLU A 110 4.73 23.56 30.52
N LYS A 111 5.95 24.10 30.61
CA LYS A 111 6.16 25.49 31.07
C LYS A 111 5.47 26.51 30.17
N ALA A 112 5.52 26.32 28.85
CA ALA A 112 4.87 27.22 27.89
C ALA A 112 3.33 27.19 28.01
N PHE A 113 2.73 26.01 28.24
CA PHE A 113 1.30 25.89 28.51
C PHE A 113 0.90 26.49 29.86
N ALA A 114 1.72 26.34 30.90
CA ALA A 114 1.47 26.96 32.21
C ALA A 114 1.53 28.50 32.17
N ALA A 115 2.26 29.08 31.22
CA ALA A 115 2.38 30.53 31.01
C ALA A 115 1.34 31.10 30.04
N ALA A 116 0.41 30.29 29.54
CA ALA A 116 -0.57 30.71 28.55
C ALA A 116 -1.72 31.51 29.19
N ASP A 117 -2.13 32.59 28.53
CA ASP A 117 -3.35 33.30 28.88
C ASP A 117 -4.59 32.59 28.30
N HIS A 118 -4.43 31.91 27.17
CA HIS A 118 -5.49 31.18 26.47
C HIS A 118 -4.96 29.83 25.94
N ILE A 119 -5.78 28.79 26.01
CA ILE A 119 -5.50 27.49 25.40
C ILE A 119 -6.65 27.15 24.45
N CYS A 120 -6.35 27.03 23.17
CA CYS A 120 -7.30 26.54 22.16
C CYS A 120 -7.12 25.03 21.98
N ARG A 121 -8.22 24.29 21.90
CA ARG A 121 -8.22 22.83 21.65
C ARG A 121 -9.08 22.49 20.45
N MET A 122 -8.59 21.58 19.62
CA MET A 122 -9.31 21.09 18.45
C MET A 122 -9.14 19.57 18.32
N ASN A 123 -10.26 18.90 18.04
CA ASN A 123 -10.28 17.54 17.51
C ASN A 123 -10.54 17.63 16.01
N ILE A 124 -9.63 17.08 15.22
CA ILE A 124 -9.67 17.14 13.76
C ILE A 124 -9.68 15.70 13.24
N ALA A 125 -10.75 15.36 12.52
CA ALA A 125 -10.83 14.14 11.76
C ALA A 125 -10.52 14.45 10.29
N SER A 126 -9.46 13.85 9.76
CA SER A 126 -9.10 13.92 8.35
C SER A 126 -9.51 12.60 7.70
N PRO A 127 -10.50 12.59 6.79
CA PRO A 127 -11.02 11.35 6.23
C PRO A 127 -9.98 10.67 5.34
N ARG A 128 -10.16 9.36 5.15
CA ARG A 128 -9.42 8.59 4.14
C ARG A 128 -9.72 9.13 2.74
N LEU A 129 -8.67 9.40 1.97
CA LEU A 129 -8.76 9.94 0.61
C LEU A 129 -8.02 9.07 -0.40
N VAL A 130 -8.59 8.99 -1.60
CA VAL A 130 -8.03 8.33 -2.77
C VAL A 130 -7.60 9.38 -3.78
N ALA A 131 -6.40 9.23 -4.36
CA ALA A 131 -5.83 10.20 -5.30
C ALA A 131 -6.66 10.41 -6.59
N MET A 132 -7.39 9.40 -7.04
CA MET A 132 -8.31 9.46 -8.18
C MET A 132 -7.69 10.02 -9.47
N ALA A 133 -6.46 9.61 -9.79
CA ALA A 133 -5.86 9.91 -11.10
C ALA A 133 -6.78 9.41 -12.24
N LEU A 134 -7.00 10.23 -13.27
CA LEU A 134 -7.93 9.92 -14.37
C LEU A 134 -7.54 8.64 -15.12
N GLU A 135 -6.25 8.38 -15.25
CA GLU A 135 -5.71 7.10 -15.73
C GLU A 135 -5.56 6.11 -14.56
N PRO A 136 -6.25 4.95 -14.57
CA PRO A 136 -6.01 3.87 -13.61
C PRO A 136 -4.56 3.34 -13.66
N ARG A 137 -4.13 2.62 -12.61
CA ARG A 137 -2.83 1.94 -12.61
C ARG A 137 -2.73 0.90 -13.74
N GLY A 138 -1.51 0.71 -14.25
CA GLY A 138 -1.25 -0.19 -15.36
C GLY A 138 0.22 -0.58 -15.47
N ALA A 139 0.44 -1.79 -15.98
CA ALA A 139 1.75 -2.38 -16.17
C ALA A 139 1.79 -3.30 -17.39
N VAL A 140 2.92 -3.29 -18.08
CA VAL A 140 3.32 -4.33 -19.04
C VAL A 140 4.71 -4.80 -18.65
N ALA A 141 4.90 -6.09 -18.45
CA ALA A 141 6.22 -6.69 -18.29
C ALA A 141 6.53 -7.59 -19.48
N ARG A 142 7.77 -7.54 -19.96
CA ARG A 142 8.26 -8.34 -21.06
C ARG A 142 9.61 -8.95 -20.70
N PRO A 143 9.74 -10.29 -20.66
CA PRO A 143 11.06 -10.91 -20.61
C PRO A 143 11.77 -10.67 -21.95
N GLU A 144 13.04 -10.32 -21.88
CA GLU A 144 13.91 -10.13 -23.05
C GLU A 144 14.64 -11.45 -23.37
N PRO A 145 15.08 -11.67 -24.62
CA PRO A 145 15.77 -12.90 -25.02
C PRO A 145 17.03 -13.20 -24.19
N ALA A 146 17.73 -12.16 -23.73
CA ALA A 146 18.92 -12.29 -22.88
C ALA A 146 18.59 -12.65 -21.42
N GLY A 147 17.32 -12.83 -21.07
CA GLY A 147 16.82 -13.10 -19.72
C GLY A 147 16.64 -11.85 -18.85
N ASP A 148 16.78 -10.65 -19.44
CA ASP A 148 16.48 -9.38 -18.78
C ASP A 148 14.97 -9.13 -18.75
N LEU A 149 14.53 -8.10 -18.03
CA LEU A 149 13.12 -7.77 -17.87
C LEU A 149 12.88 -6.28 -18.15
N THR A 150 12.04 -5.98 -19.15
CA THR A 150 11.55 -4.62 -19.40
C THR A 150 10.13 -4.46 -18.87
N LEU A 151 9.88 -3.40 -18.10
CA LEU A 151 8.55 -3.02 -17.64
C LEU A 151 8.17 -1.62 -18.11
N TRP A 152 6.94 -1.48 -18.57
CA TRP A 152 6.26 -0.20 -18.75
C TRP A 152 5.27 -0.04 -17.61
N LEU A 153 5.45 0.98 -16.77
CA LEU A 153 4.65 1.22 -15.58
C LEU A 153 4.06 2.63 -15.61
N SER A 154 2.79 2.75 -15.26
CA SER A 154 2.21 4.04 -14.89
C SER A 154 2.75 4.42 -13.50
N THR A 155 3.91 5.09 -13.46
CA THR A 155 4.67 5.39 -12.23
C THR A 155 5.29 6.79 -12.23
N GLN A 156 5.39 7.39 -11.04
CA GLN A 156 6.09 8.65 -10.78
C GLN A 156 7.58 8.45 -10.46
N ALA A 157 8.00 7.22 -10.19
CA ALA A 157 9.34 6.94 -9.64
C ALA A 157 9.95 5.68 -10.29
N PRO A 158 10.27 5.68 -11.59
CA PRO A 158 10.72 4.48 -12.32
C PRO A 158 12.00 3.87 -11.73
N HIS A 159 12.95 4.67 -11.27
CA HIS A 159 14.17 4.16 -10.62
C HIS A 159 13.89 3.48 -9.29
N ARG A 160 12.99 4.04 -8.49
CA ARG A 160 12.57 3.42 -7.23
C ARG A 160 11.80 2.13 -7.50
N ALA A 161 10.86 2.15 -8.45
CA ALA A 161 10.13 0.96 -8.87
C ALA A 161 11.07 -0.16 -9.35
N ARG A 162 12.16 0.18 -10.05
CA ARG A 162 13.20 -0.78 -10.45
C ARG A 162 13.88 -1.42 -9.23
N ALA A 163 14.33 -0.61 -8.27
CA ALA A 163 14.98 -1.11 -7.05
C ALA A 163 14.03 -1.96 -6.20
N ASP A 164 12.81 -1.46 -5.95
CA ASP A 164 11.80 -2.17 -5.18
C ASP A 164 11.41 -3.50 -5.85
N LEU A 165 11.30 -3.53 -7.19
CA LEU A 165 10.99 -4.75 -7.93
C LEU A 165 12.14 -5.77 -7.87
N ALA A 166 13.38 -5.30 -7.96
CA ALA A 166 14.57 -6.13 -7.80
C ALA A 166 14.58 -6.81 -6.43
N THR A 167 14.32 -6.05 -5.37
CA THR A 167 14.17 -6.58 -4.00
C THR A 167 13.01 -7.57 -3.91
N ALA A 168 11.83 -7.21 -4.40
CA ALA A 168 10.62 -8.04 -4.32
C ALA A 168 10.80 -9.40 -5.00
N LEU A 169 11.43 -9.43 -6.18
CA LEU A 169 11.65 -10.66 -6.94
C LEU A 169 12.97 -11.35 -6.59
N GLY A 170 13.82 -10.72 -5.76
CA GLY A 170 15.26 -10.99 -5.65
C GLY A 170 15.88 -11.27 -7.01
N PHE A 171 15.67 -10.35 -7.95
CA PHE A 171 16.17 -10.37 -9.31
C PHE A 171 17.26 -9.31 -9.47
N PRO A 172 18.33 -9.53 -10.25
CA PRO A 172 19.42 -8.55 -10.35
C PRO A 172 18.93 -7.20 -10.89
N GLU A 173 19.09 -6.11 -10.13
CA GLU A 173 18.52 -4.79 -10.48
C GLU A 173 19.00 -4.28 -11.85
N HIS A 174 20.27 -4.50 -12.20
CA HIS A 174 20.85 -4.09 -13.48
C HIS A 174 20.25 -4.80 -14.69
N ARG A 175 19.52 -5.91 -14.48
CA ARG A 175 18.80 -6.66 -15.52
C ARG A 175 17.33 -6.25 -15.63
N ILE A 176 16.90 -5.25 -14.87
CA ILE A 176 15.55 -4.69 -14.91
C ILE A 176 15.60 -3.31 -15.55
N ARG A 177 14.79 -3.11 -16.58
CA ARG A 177 14.53 -1.80 -17.18
C ARG A 177 13.09 -1.38 -16.88
N VAL A 178 12.91 -0.27 -16.17
CA VAL A 178 11.58 0.33 -15.95
C VAL A 178 11.44 1.59 -16.79
N ILE A 179 10.36 1.67 -17.56
CA ILE A 179 10.00 2.79 -18.42
C ILE A 179 8.68 3.36 -17.91
N ALA A 180 8.66 4.65 -17.59
CA ALA A 180 7.43 5.40 -17.37
C ALA A 180 7.04 6.07 -18.71
N PRO A 181 5.93 5.68 -19.36
CA PRO A 181 5.39 6.41 -20.51
C PRO A 181 4.72 7.72 -20.02
N ASP A 182 3.93 8.37 -20.88
CA ASP A 182 3.04 9.44 -20.42
C ASP A 182 2.08 8.91 -19.33
N VAL A 183 2.04 9.58 -18.18
CA VAL A 183 1.26 9.17 -17.00
C VAL A 183 0.09 10.12 -16.78
N GLY A 184 -1.14 9.59 -16.81
CA GLY A 184 -2.38 10.36 -16.68
C GLY A 184 -2.74 10.70 -15.23
N GLY A 185 -1.79 11.33 -14.52
CA GLY A 185 -1.90 11.74 -13.12
C GLY A 185 -1.42 10.66 -12.14
N GLY A 186 -0.93 11.10 -10.97
CA GLY A 186 -0.42 10.21 -9.92
C GLY A 186 -0.66 10.73 -8.51
N PHE A 187 -0.40 12.03 -8.25
CA PHE A 187 -0.71 12.68 -6.96
C PHE A 187 -0.15 11.94 -5.72
N GLY A 188 0.99 11.28 -5.89
CA GLY A 188 1.66 10.46 -4.86
C GLY A 188 1.29 8.98 -4.93
N SER A 189 0.11 8.62 -5.44
CA SER A 189 -0.35 7.23 -5.46
C SER A 189 0.42 6.35 -6.43
N LYS A 190 1.01 6.89 -7.50
CA LYS A 190 1.83 6.14 -8.45
C LYS A 190 3.34 6.18 -8.14
N GLY A 191 3.72 6.63 -6.94
CA GLY A 191 5.10 6.60 -6.45
C GLY A 191 5.56 5.21 -5.95
N PRO A 192 4.78 4.53 -5.09
CA PRO A 192 5.13 3.21 -4.57
C PRO A 192 5.03 2.08 -5.61
N LEU A 193 5.72 0.96 -5.33
CA LEU A 193 5.52 -0.31 -6.03
C LEU A 193 4.25 -1.01 -5.51
N TYR A 194 3.47 -1.59 -6.41
CA TYR A 194 2.22 -2.28 -6.10
C TYR A 194 2.31 -3.79 -6.30
N ARG A 195 1.43 -4.53 -5.63
CA ARG A 195 1.29 -6.00 -5.75
C ARG A 195 1.16 -6.44 -7.20
N GLU A 196 0.32 -5.73 -7.95
CA GLU A 196 0.01 -6.04 -9.34
C GLU A 196 1.23 -5.86 -10.26
N TYR A 197 2.10 -4.89 -9.97
CA TYR A 197 3.35 -4.69 -10.72
C TYR A 197 4.34 -5.84 -10.51
N ILE A 198 4.43 -6.34 -9.28
CA ILE A 198 5.22 -7.53 -8.94
C ILE A 198 4.64 -8.78 -9.61
N LEU A 199 3.31 -8.95 -9.59
CA LEU A 199 2.64 -10.09 -10.23
C LEU A 199 2.85 -10.11 -11.73
N VAL A 200 2.69 -8.97 -12.41
CA VAL A 200 2.90 -8.86 -13.85
C VAL A 200 4.33 -9.23 -14.22
N ALA A 201 5.32 -8.74 -13.46
CA ALA A 201 6.72 -9.09 -13.64
C ALA A 201 7.00 -10.59 -13.41
N TYR A 202 6.51 -11.11 -12.28
CA TYR A 202 6.66 -12.52 -11.90
C TYR A 202 6.05 -13.46 -12.94
N LEU A 203 4.85 -13.17 -13.41
CA LEU A 203 4.15 -13.97 -14.42
C LEU A 203 4.82 -13.88 -15.78
N ALA A 204 5.32 -12.71 -16.15
CA ALA A 204 6.06 -12.54 -17.40
C ALA A 204 7.34 -13.39 -17.42
N LEU A 205 8.08 -13.42 -16.31
CA LEU A 205 9.23 -14.30 -16.13
C LEU A 205 8.84 -15.78 -16.11
N LYS A 206 7.80 -16.16 -15.35
CA LYS A 206 7.33 -17.55 -15.21
C LYS A 206 6.85 -18.13 -16.54
N LEU A 207 6.16 -17.34 -17.35
CA LEU A 207 5.58 -17.76 -18.62
C LEU A 207 6.52 -17.56 -19.82
N GLY A 208 7.61 -16.82 -19.65
CA GLY A 208 8.50 -16.45 -20.77
C GLY A 208 7.81 -15.60 -21.83
N ARG A 209 6.73 -14.89 -21.48
CA ARG A 209 5.88 -14.13 -22.42
C ARG A 209 5.53 -12.76 -21.83
N PRO A 210 5.26 -11.75 -22.67
CA PRO A 210 4.76 -10.47 -22.19
C PRO A 210 3.43 -10.63 -21.44
N VAL A 211 3.30 -9.95 -20.30
CA VAL A 211 2.05 -9.89 -19.50
C VAL A 211 1.64 -8.44 -19.36
N LYS A 212 0.36 -8.14 -19.62
CA LYS A 212 -0.23 -6.82 -19.50
C LYS A 212 -1.36 -6.85 -18.47
N TRP A 213 -1.36 -5.86 -17.59
CA TRP A 213 -2.44 -5.61 -16.65
C TRP A 213 -2.80 -4.12 -16.66
N ILE A 214 -4.10 -3.84 -16.68
CA ILE A 214 -4.65 -2.50 -16.59
C ILE A 214 -5.84 -2.57 -15.64
N ALA A 215 -5.78 -1.82 -14.54
CA ALA A 215 -6.88 -1.76 -13.58
C ALA A 215 -8.14 -1.17 -14.22
N THR A 216 -9.30 -1.67 -13.81
CA THR A 216 -10.56 -0.91 -13.87
C THR A 216 -10.53 0.23 -12.85
N ARG A 217 -11.45 1.19 -12.98
CA ARG A 217 -11.61 2.25 -11.96
C ARG A 217 -11.93 1.66 -10.59
N SER A 218 -12.77 0.65 -10.50
CA SER A 218 -13.16 0.04 -9.22
C SER A 218 -11.99 -0.70 -8.56
N GLU A 219 -11.20 -1.47 -9.33
CA GLU A 219 -9.97 -2.10 -8.83
C GLU A 219 -8.96 -1.05 -8.37
N ASP A 220 -8.81 0.04 -9.11
CA ASP A 220 -7.91 1.14 -8.74
C ASP A 220 -8.35 1.83 -7.45
N PHE A 221 -9.65 2.07 -7.27
CA PHE A 221 -10.21 2.73 -6.09
C PHE A 221 -9.93 1.94 -4.79
N VAL A 222 -10.10 0.62 -4.83
CA VAL A 222 -9.92 -0.24 -3.64
C VAL A 222 -8.47 -0.69 -3.43
N GLY A 223 -7.68 -0.82 -4.50
CA GLY A 223 -6.33 -1.41 -4.45
C GLY A 223 -5.19 -0.39 -4.36
N VAL A 224 -5.46 0.90 -4.57
CA VAL A 224 -4.44 1.95 -4.46
C VAL A 224 -4.12 2.28 -3.00
N ILE A 225 -2.89 2.70 -2.73
CA ILE A 225 -2.53 3.24 -1.41
C ILE A 225 -3.27 4.56 -1.22
N GLN A 226 -4.06 4.61 -0.16
CA GLN A 226 -4.87 5.76 0.23
C GLN A 226 -4.12 6.58 1.29
N GLY A 227 -4.63 7.75 1.65
CA GLY A 227 -3.97 8.58 2.66
C GLY A 227 -4.94 9.42 3.47
N ARG A 228 -4.35 10.30 4.29
CA ARG A 228 -5.02 11.32 5.12
C ARG A 228 -5.80 10.83 6.33
N ASP A 229 -6.22 9.56 6.37
CA ASP A 229 -7.00 8.94 7.43
C ASP A 229 -6.35 9.10 8.83
N GLN A 230 -6.72 10.16 9.54
CA GLN A 230 -6.07 10.61 10.76
C GLN A 230 -7.07 11.23 11.74
N ALA A 231 -6.98 10.81 13.00
CA ALA A 231 -7.60 11.49 14.14
C ALA A 231 -6.53 12.29 14.88
N MET A 232 -6.72 13.61 14.99
CA MET A 232 -5.77 14.52 15.61
C MET A 232 -6.43 15.30 16.74
N THR A 233 -5.84 15.24 17.93
CA THR A 233 -6.13 16.16 19.04
C THR A 233 -4.99 17.16 19.14
N SER A 234 -5.29 18.44 18.95
CA SER A 234 -4.31 19.53 18.97
C SER A 234 -4.67 20.59 19.99
N GLU A 235 -3.67 21.10 20.70
CA GLU A 235 -3.77 22.18 21.67
C GLU A 235 -2.74 23.28 21.35
N LEU A 236 -3.17 24.54 21.36
CA LEU A 236 -2.33 25.72 21.12
C LEU A 236 -2.40 26.66 22.32
N ALA A 237 -1.24 26.91 22.94
CA ALA A 237 -1.07 27.88 24.02
C ALA A 237 -0.76 29.27 23.45
N LEU A 238 -1.50 30.28 23.91
CA LEU A 238 -1.47 31.65 23.41
C LEU A 238 -1.37 32.66 24.56
N LYS A 239 -0.69 33.78 24.32
CA LYS A 239 -0.84 35.00 25.13
C LYS A 239 -2.09 35.79 24.71
N LYS A 240 -2.52 36.76 25.53
CA LYS A 240 -3.63 37.68 25.20
C LYS A 240 -3.44 38.44 23.89
N ASP A 241 -2.19 38.72 23.50
CA ASP A 241 -1.84 39.41 22.26
C ASP A 241 -1.79 38.50 21.02
N GLY A 242 -2.08 37.20 21.18
CA GLY A 242 -2.04 36.21 20.10
C GLY A 242 -0.68 35.55 19.89
N THR A 243 0.35 35.89 20.67
CA THR A 243 1.65 35.22 20.59
C THR A 243 1.50 33.72 20.91
N MET A 244 1.96 32.86 20.00
CA MET A 244 1.97 31.41 20.18
C MET A 244 3.14 30.98 21.06
N LEU A 245 2.84 30.25 22.14
CA LEU A 245 3.84 29.78 23.10
C LEU A 245 4.20 28.31 22.87
N ALA A 246 3.21 27.47 22.61
CA ALA A 246 3.43 26.05 22.36
C ALA A 246 2.28 25.43 21.57
N LEU A 247 2.62 24.43 20.76
CA LEU A 247 1.70 23.54 20.08
C LEU A 247 1.94 22.12 20.58
N LYS A 248 0.88 21.43 20.97
CA LYS A 248 0.88 20.01 21.31
C LYS A 248 -0.13 19.31 20.40
N ALA A 249 0.28 18.22 19.76
CA ALA A 249 -0.61 17.42 18.93
C ALA A 249 -0.39 15.93 19.19
N ARG A 250 -1.49 15.19 19.30
CA ARG A 250 -1.53 13.74 19.25
C ARG A 250 -2.22 13.34 17.95
N VAL A 251 -1.59 12.48 17.16
CA VAL A 251 -2.12 11.99 15.89
C VAL A 251 -2.17 10.47 15.94
N VAL A 252 -3.35 9.92 15.68
CA VAL A 252 -3.56 8.50 15.40
C VAL A 252 -3.81 8.38 13.91
N ALA A 253 -3.01 7.58 13.21
CA ALA A 253 -3.08 7.40 11.76
C ALA A 253 -3.38 5.95 11.41
N ASN A 254 -4.22 5.74 10.40
CA ASN A 254 -4.62 4.43 9.88
C ASN A 254 -3.82 4.06 8.62
#